data_AF-A0A2V6K5Z2-F1
#
_entry.id   AF-A0A2V6K5Z2-F1
#
_cell.length_a   1.000
_cell.length_b   1.000
_cell.length_c   1.000
_cell.angle_alpha   90.00
_cell.angle_beta   90.00
_cell.angle_gamma   90.00
#
_symmetry.space_group_name_H-M   'P 1'
#
loop_
_entity.id
_entity.type
_entity.pdbx_description
1 polymer ?
#
loop_
_entity_poly.entity_id
_entity_poly.type
_entity_poly.pdbx_seq_one_letter_code
_entity_poly.pdbx_strand_id
1 'polypeptide(L)'
;MKTTGPQEIQAAIEKIELYFAAHPGSPSAVRQPLLSVRGKVWVALLGPNLREGIAGFGPTVEAALSDFDAQYLGALRPPNDVETTSRIRQTA
;
A
#
# COMPACT_ATOMS: atom_id res chain seq x y z
N MET A 1 -22.58 -8.24 -2.77
CA MET A 1 -21.23 -7.85 -3.23
C MET A 1 -21.45 -6.72 -4.21
N LYS A 2 -21.07 -5.47 -3.90
CA LYS A 2 -21.25 -4.36 -4.86
C LYS A 2 -20.18 -4.54 -5.93
N THR A 3 -20.57 -4.99 -7.11
CA THR A 3 -19.72 -4.99 -8.29
C THR A 3 -19.47 -3.53 -8.66
N THR A 4 -18.24 -3.08 -8.47
CA THR A 4 -17.74 -1.77 -8.93
C THR A 4 -18.19 -1.56 -10.38
N GLY A 5 -18.90 -0.46 -10.65
CA GLY A 5 -19.46 -0.22 -11.98
C GLY A 5 -18.36 -0.06 -13.04
N PRO A 6 -18.63 -0.37 -14.32
CA PRO A 6 -17.62 -0.24 -15.38
C PRO A 6 -17.01 1.18 -15.47
N GLN A 7 -17.79 2.21 -15.12
CA GLN A 7 -17.30 3.60 -15.06
C GLN A 7 -16.35 3.86 -13.89
N GLU A 8 -16.57 3.22 -12.73
CA GLU A 8 -15.69 3.34 -11.57
C GLU A 8 -14.35 2.64 -11.81
N ILE A 9 -14.38 1.51 -12.53
CA ILE A 9 -13.16 0.81 -12.96
C ILE A 9 -12.35 1.69 -13.91
N GLN A 10 -13.00 2.30 -14.91
CA GLN A 10 -12.32 3.19 -15.85
C GLN A 10 -11.72 4.42 -15.17
N ALA A 11 -12.47 5.06 -14.28
CA ALA A 11 -11.98 6.20 -13.50
C ALA A 11 -10.82 5.83 -12.58
N ALA A 12 -10.81 4.60 -12.04
CA ALA A 12 -9.69 4.10 -11.25
C ALA A 12 -8.44 3.87 -12.11
N ILE A 13 -8.60 3.26 -13.30
CA ILE A 13 -7.50 3.06 -14.25
C ILE A 13 -6.87 4.40 -14.64
N GLU A 14 -7.69 5.39 -15.00
CA GLU A 14 -7.22 6.74 -15.35
C GLU A 14 -6.41 7.36 -14.20
N LYS A 15 -6.89 7.25 -12.96
CA LYS A 15 -6.17 7.76 -11.79
C LYS A 15 -4.84 7.05 -11.55
N ILE A 16 -4.78 5.74 -11.79
CA ILE A 16 -3.54 4.96 -11.69
C ILE A 16 -2.54 5.47 -12.74
N GLU A 17 -2.98 5.61 -13.99
CA GLU A 17 -2.14 6.09 -15.09
C GLU A 17 -1.63 7.51 -14.84
N LEU A 18 -2.49 8.42 -14.38
CA LEU A 18 -2.12 9.78 -14.00
C LEU A 18 -1.09 9.79 -12.86
N TYR A 19 -1.27 8.94 -11.84
CA TYR A 19 -0.31 8.83 -10.75
C TYR A 19 1.06 8.34 -11.26
N PHE A 20 1.09 7.32 -12.11
CA PHE A 20 2.34 6.81 -12.68
C PHE A 20 3.03 7.84 -13.57
N ALA A 21 2.26 8.59 -14.38
CA ALA A 21 2.80 9.66 -15.20
C ALA A 21 3.40 10.81 -14.35
N ALA A 22 2.77 11.14 -13.22
CA ALA A 22 3.27 12.14 -12.29
C ALA A 22 4.48 11.65 -11.48
N HIS A 23 4.58 10.34 -11.22
CA HIS A 23 5.59 9.73 -10.36
C HIS A 23 6.29 8.53 -11.02
N PRO A 24 7.01 8.72 -12.15
CA PRO A 24 7.55 7.60 -12.94
C PRO A 24 8.61 6.76 -12.21
N GLY A 25 9.30 7.33 -11.21
CA GLY A 25 10.30 6.64 -10.38
C GLY A 25 9.76 6.07 -9.06
N SER A 26 8.46 6.21 -8.78
CA SER A 26 7.87 5.69 -7.54
C SER A 26 7.87 4.16 -7.52
N PRO A 27 7.97 3.53 -6.33
CA PRO A 27 7.76 2.09 -6.19
C PRO A 27 6.46 1.60 -6.84
N SER A 28 5.37 2.36 -6.74
CA SER A 28 4.08 2.08 -7.35
C SER A 28 4.16 2.02 -8.88
N ALA A 29 4.83 2.98 -9.53
CA ALA A 29 5.00 2.97 -10.98
C ALA A 29 5.90 1.82 -11.47
N VAL A 30 6.92 1.46 -10.69
CA VAL A 30 7.90 0.43 -11.06
C VAL A 30 7.41 -1.00 -10.76
N ARG A 31 6.73 -1.18 -9.62
CA ARG A 31 6.29 -2.51 -9.15
C ARG A 31 4.84 -2.82 -9.50
N GLN A 32 4.06 -1.82 -9.88
CA GLN A 32 2.67 -1.94 -10.31
C GLN A 32 1.86 -2.86 -9.36
N PRO A 33 1.69 -2.46 -8.07
CA PRO A 33 1.00 -3.27 -7.08
C PRO A 33 -0.46 -3.55 -7.51
N LEU A 34 -0.99 -4.70 -7.09
CA LEU A 34 -2.37 -5.07 -7.36
C LEU A 34 -3.31 -4.14 -6.60
N LEU A 35 -4.08 -3.33 -7.33
CA LEU A 35 -5.12 -2.49 -6.73
C LEU A 35 -6.44 -3.23 -6.57
N SER A 36 -7.03 -3.12 -5.38
CA SER A 36 -8.34 -3.66 -5.08
C SER A 36 -9.11 -2.72 -4.14
N VAL A 37 -10.44 -2.79 -4.18
CA VAL A 37 -11.30 -2.05 -3.25
C VAL A 37 -11.90 -3.00 -2.21
N ARG A 38 -11.73 -2.68 -0.93
CA ARG A 38 -12.37 -3.39 0.18
C ARG A 38 -13.27 -2.42 0.93
N GLY A 39 -14.58 -2.53 0.67
CA GLY A 39 -15.56 -1.58 1.20
C GLY A 39 -15.37 -0.19 0.61
N LYS A 40 -14.84 0.74 1.41
CA LYS A 40 -14.54 2.12 1.00
C LYS A 40 -13.04 2.42 0.92
N VAL A 41 -12.20 1.40 1.12
CA VAL A 41 -10.74 1.54 1.18
C VAL A 41 -10.13 0.91 -0.06
N TRP A 42 -9.29 1.67 -0.74
CA TRP A 42 -8.39 1.20 -1.78
C TRP A 42 -7.17 0.56 -1.14
N VAL A 43 -6.77 -0.57 -1.70
CA VAL A 43 -5.67 -1.39 -1.23
C VAL A 43 -4.74 -1.64 -2.41
N ALA A 44 -3.49 -1.21 -2.29
CA ALA A 44 -2.43 -1.47 -3.25
C ALA A 44 -1.49 -2.53 -2.68
N LEU A 45 -1.53 -3.77 -3.17
CA LEU A 45 -0.78 -4.90 -2.62
C LEU A 45 0.30 -5.38 -3.58
N LEU A 46 1.53 -5.47 -3.09
CA LEU A 46 2.61 -6.22 -3.71
C LEU A 46 2.99 -7.42 -2.84
N GLY A 47 2.76 -8.62 -3.35
CA GLY A 47 3.09 -9.88 -2.67
C GLY A 47 1.93 -10.88 -2.65
N PRO A 48 2.13 -12.07 -2.05
CA PRO A 48 1.15 -13.15 -2.09
C PRO A 48 -0.11 -12.85 -1.26
N ASN A 49 0.04 -12.08 -0.18
CA ASN A 49 -1.06 -11.71 0.72
C ASN A 49 -0.68 -10.47 1.56
N LEU A 50 -1.66 -9.90 2.29
CA LEU A 50 -1.45 -8.70 3.12
C LEU A 50 -0.48 -8.90 4.29
N ARG A 51 -0.23 -10.14 4.73
CA ARG A 51 0.62 -10.45 5.88
C ARG A 51 2.10 -10.54 5.49
N GLU A 52 2.36 -11.10 4.31
CA GLU A 52 3.72 -11.34 3.79
C GLU A 52 4.13 -10.32 2.72
N GLY A 53 3.17 -9.57 2.17
CA GLY A 53 3.40 -8.53 1.18
C GLY A 53 3.48 -7.13 1.78
N ILE A 54 3.77 -6.16 0.91
CA ILE A 54 3.73 -4.73 1.21
C ILE A 54 2.39 -4.20 0.69
N ALA A 55 1.62 -3.53 1.54
CA ALA A 55 0.27 -3.10 1.19
C ALA A 55 0.06 -1.63 1.57
N GLY A 56 -0.28 -0.79 0.60
CA GLY A 56 -0.73 0.59 0.85
C GLY A 56 -2.25 0.68 0.96
N PHE A 57 -2.73 1.60 1.80
CA PHE A 57 -4.17 1.80 2.05
C PHE A 57 -4.57 3.26 1.90
N GLY A 58 -5.76 3.51 1.35
CA GLY A 58 -6.28 4.87 1.26
C GLY A 58 -7.75 4.97 0.88
N PRO A 59 -8.40 6.12 1.13
CA PRO A 59 -9.77 6.38 0.66
C PRO A 59 -9.86 6.59 -0.86
N THR A 60 -8.72 6.84 -1.52
CA THR A 60 -8.61 6.99 -2.97
C THR A 60 -7.47 6.15 -3.53
N VAL A 61 -7.44 6.00 -4.85
CA VAL A 61 -6.37 5.32 -5.60
C VAL A 61 -5.01 5.94 -5.28
N GLU A 62 -4.91 7.26 -5.38
CA GLU A 62 -3.69 8.03 -5.18
C GLU A 62 -3.18 7.89 -3.74
N ALA A 63 -4.09 7.93 -2.75
CA ALA A 63 -3.73 7.75 -1.36
C ALA A 63 -3.20 6.33 -1.09
N ALA A 64 -3.81 5.30 -1.67
CA ALA A 64 -3.35 3.92 -1.52
C ALA A 64 -1.99 3.68 -2.19
N LEU A 65 -1.75 4.28 -3.37
CA LEU A 65 -0.45 4.21 -4.06
C LEU A 65 0.64 4.97 -3.28
N SER A 66 0.33 6.18 -2.80
CA SER A 66 1.28 6.96 -2.00
C SER A 66 1.66 6.27 -0.69
N ASP A 67 0.69 5.66 0.00
CA ASP A 67 0.95 4.87 1.21
C ASP A 67 1.79 3.62 0.89
N PHE A 68 1.51 2.94 -0.23
CA PHE A 68 2.33 1.83 -0.71
C PHE A 68 3.79 2.25 -0.97
N ASP A 69 4.00 3.40 -1.63
CA ASP A 69 5.33 3.94 -1.89
C ASP A 69 6.11 4.15 -0.59
N ALA A 70 5.47 4.76 0.42
CA ALA A 70 6.07 5.00 1.72
C ALA A 70 6.44 3.68 2.42
N GLN A 71 5.53 2.70 2.43
CA GLN A 71 5.78 1.39 3.03
C GLN A 71 6.87 0.61 2.30
N TYR A 72 6.91 0.67 0.97
CA TYR A 72 7.94 0.01 0.16
C TYR A 72 9.32 0.59 0.46
N LEU A 73 9.45 1.92 0.47
CA LEU A 73 10.72 2.59 0.82
C LEU A 73 11.13 2.33 2.28
N GLY A 74 10.15 2.21 3.19
CA GLY A 74 10.38 1.82 4.57
C GLY A 74 10.91 0.39 4.70
N ALA A 75 10.34 -0.55 3.95
CA ALA A 75 10.73 -1.97 3.96
C ALA A 75 12.13 -2.22 3.37
N LEU A 76 12.64 -1.32 2.52
CA LEU A 76 14.02 -1.38 2.03
C LEU A 76 15.05 -1.01 3.11
N ARG A 77 14.63 -0.34 4.18
CA ARG A 77 15.51 -0.08 5.31
C ARG A 77 15.59 -1.37 6.13
N PRO A 78 16.80 -1.81 6.55
CA PRO A 78 16.88 -2.89 7.51
C PRO A 78 16.05 -2.50 8.73
N PRO A 79 15.33 -3.43 9.37
CA PRO A 79 14.69 -3.14 10.63
C PRO A 79 15.79 -2.66 11.57
N ASN A 80 15.75 -1.37 11.95
CA ASN A 80 16.49 -0.97 13.13
C ASN A 80 15.95 -1.87 14.23
N ASP A 81 16.84 -2.59 14.91
CA ASP A 81 16.51 -3.36 16.12
C ASP A 81 15.83 -2.42 17.13
N VAL A 82 14.51 -2.29 17.05
CA VAL A 82 13.72 -1.60 18.07
C VAL A 82 13.54 -2.59 19.21
N GLU A 83 14.60 -2.67 20.01
CA GLU A 83 14.62 -2.92 21.45
C GLU A 83 13.44 -3.74 22.01
N THR A 84 13.48 -5.06 21.81
CA THR A 84 12.76 -5.99 22.69
C THR A 84 13.53 -6.12 24.02
N THR A 85 13.60 -5.05 24.80
CA THR A 85 14.15 -5.12 26.17
C THR A 85 13.42 -4.19 27.13
N SER A 86 12.09 -4.27 27.17
CA SER A 86 11.28 -3.65 28.24
C SER A 86 10.20 -4.60 28.75
N ARG A 87 10.61 -5.80 29.21
CA ARG A 87 9.81 -6.65 30.12
C ARG A 87 10.70 -7.45 31.08
N ILE A 88 11.62 -6.81 31.80
CA ILE A 88 12.18 -7.40 33.03
C ILE A 88 12.34 -6.31 34.10
N ARG A 89 11.21 -5.77 34.58
CA ARG A 89 11.12 -5.10 35.89
C ARG A 89 9.69 -5.20 36.45
N GLN A 90 9.31 -6.37 36.98
CA GLN A 90 8.45 -6.46 38.17
C GLN A 90 8.12 -7.92 38.54
N THR A 91 8.62 -8.34 39.70
CA THR A 91 7.98 -9.11 40.78
C THR A 91 9.14 -9.44 41.74
N ALA A 92 9.35 -8.62 42.76
CA ALA A 92 8.71 -8.71 44.09
C ALA A 92 9.12 -10.01 44.80
#